data_AF-K2C2M8-F1
#
_entry.id   AF-K2C2M8-F1
#
_cell.length_a   1.000
_cell.length_b   1.000
_cell.length_c   1.000
_cell.angle_alpha   90.00
_cell.angle_beta   90.00
_cell.angle_gamma   90.00
#
_symmetry.space_group_name_H-M   'P 1'
#
loop_
_entity.id
_entity.type
_entity.pdbx_description
1 polymer ?
#
loop_
_entity_poly.entity_id
_entity_poly.type
_entity_poly.pdbx_seq_one_letter_code
_entity_poly.pdbx_strand_id
1 'polypeptide(L)'
;MGESTQGIAYAALPPADNTIENTIKSEDSKTEIVRQFLARYNSPLEPYAPDIVAAANRYDMDWRLLPAIAMQESTLCKKIIADSHNCWGWGIYGKKVTKFSNYPEAIETITKTLSTKYRDKGLVTAFEIAKLYNPSNTNNWAENVTFVMNQLK
;
A
#
# COMPACT_ATOMS: atom_id res chain seq x y z
N MET A 1 32.77 -46.85 -35.82
CA MET A 1 32.51 -46.41 -34.44
C MET A 1 32.86 -44.94 -34.35
N GLY A 2 31.94 -44.09 -33.87
CA GLY A 2 32.20 -42.68 -33.59
C GLY A 2 31.01 -41.79 -33.94
N GLU A 3 29.95 -41.82 -33.14
CA GLU A 3 28.86 -40.84 -33.21
C GLU A 3 29.31 -39.50 -32.63
N SER A 4 29.05 -38.41 -33.36
CA SER A 4 29.26 -37.04 -32.87
C SER A 4 28.04 -36.57 -32.09
N THR A 5 28.16 -36.43 -30.77
CA THR A 5 27.09 -35.85 -29.94
C THR A 5 27.24 -34.33 -29.90
N GLN A 6 26.24 -33.60 -30.41
CA GLN A 6 26.16 -32.15 -30.27
C GLN A 6 25.89 -31.78 -28.81
N GLY A 7 26.74 -30.93 -28.24
CA GLY A 7 26.55 -30.39 -26.89
C GLY A 7 25.40 -29.38 -26.87
N ILE A 8 24.33 -29.72 -26.15
CA ILE A 8 23.25 -28.78 -25.84
C ILE A 8 23.75 -27.82 -24.75
N ALA A 9 23.81 -26.53 -25.09
CA ALA A 9 24.12 -25.48 -24.13
C ALA A 9 22.92 -25.29 -23.18
N TYR A 10 23.06 -25.71 -21.94
CA TYR A 10 22.15 -25.32 -20.86
C TYR A 10 22.46 -23.88 -20.45
N ALA A 11 21.58 -22.94 -20.78
CA ALA A 11 21.62 -21.59 -20.22
C ALA A 11 21.45 -21.70 -18.69
N ALA A 12 22.47 -21.29 -17.94
CA ALA A 12 22.44 -21.29 -16.49
C ALA A 12 21.35 -20.33 -16.00
N LEU A 13 20.37 -20.87 -15.25
CA LEU A 13 19.43 -20.07 -14.48
C LEU A 13 20.21 -19.18 -13.50
N PRO A 14 19.88 -17.88 -13.36
CA PRO A 14 20.55 -17.03 -12.41
C PRO A 14 20.36 -17.57 -10.97
N PRO A 15 21.38 -17.52 -10.11
CA PRO A 15 21.30 -18.05 -8.76
C PRO A 15 20.26 -17.26 -7.94
N ALA A 16 19.53 -17.98 -7.09
CA ALA A 16 18.50 -17.45 -6.19
C ALA A 16 19.01 -16.33 -5.26
N ASP A 17 20.32 -16.23 -5.04
CA ASP A 17 20.97 -15.25 -4.17
C ASP A 17 20.63 -13.79 -4.57
N ASN A 18 20.69 -13.50 -5.87
CA ASN A 18 20.37 -12.19 -6.41
C ASN A 18 18.89 -11.81 -6.22
N THR A 19 17.99 -12.79 -6.08
CA THR A 19 16.54 -12.50 -5.96
C THR A 19 16.17 -11.98 -4.57
N ILE A 20 16.81 -12.51 -3.53
CA ILE A 20 16.55 -12.10 -2.14
C ILE A 20 17.12 -10.70 -1.91
N GLU A 21 18.37 -10.46 -2.31
CA GLU A 21 19.00 -9.13 -2.19
C GLU A 21 18.23 -8.05 -2.96
N ASN A 22 17.78 -8.35 -4.19
CA ASN A 22 16.98 -7.40 -4.97
C ASN A 22 15.60 -7.15 -4.34
N THR A 23 15.00 -8.15 -3.69
CA THR A 23 13.71 -7.99 -3.00
C THR A 23 13.86 -7.11 -1.77
N ILE A 24 14.86 -7.38 -0.92
CA ILE A 24 15.15 -6.57 0.28
C ILE A 24 15.43 -5.12 -0.12
N LYS A 25 16.31 -4.91 -1.11
CA LYS A 25 16.63 -3.57 -1.62
C LYS A 25 15.41 -2.85 -2.19
N SER A 26 14.50 -3.58 -2.85
CA SER A 26 13.24 -3.04 -3.36
C SER A 26 12.29 -2.62 -2.23
N GLU A 27 12.17 -3.43 -1.17
CA GLU A 27 11.36 -3.09 0.00
C GLU A 27 11.91 -1.88 0.77
N ASP A 28 13.23 -1.81 0.97
CA ASP A 28 13.89 -0.66 1.59
C ASP A 28 13.65 0.61 0.77
N SER A 29 13.74 0.52 -0.56
CA SER A 29 13.47 1.64 -1.46
C SER A 29 12.02 2.12 -1.36
N LYS A 30 11.05 1.21 -1.35
CA LYS A 30 9.62 1.55 -1.18
C LYS A 30 9.36 2.21 0.17
N THR A 31 9.94 1.66 1.24
CA THR A 31 9.81 2.18 2.61
C THR A 31 10.34 3.60 2.68
N GLU A 32 11.51 3.86 2.10
CA GLU A 32 12.10 5.19 2.11
C GLU A 32 11.28 6.19 1.28
N ILE A 33 10.72 5.79 0.13
CA ILE A 33 9.82 6.65 -0.65
C ILE A 33 8.59 7.04 0.17
N VAL A 34 7.94 6.08 0.83
CA VAL A 34 6.80 6.36 1.71
C VAL A 34 7.20 7.28 2.85
N ARG A 35 8.33 7.00 3.52
CA ARG A 35 8.81 7.80 4.64
C ARG A 35 9.08 9.25 4.21
N GLN A 36 9.79 9.47 3.12
CA GLN A 36 10.08 10.82 2.59
C GLN A 36 8.80 11.57 2.20
N PHE A 37 7.85 10.87 1.58
CA PHE A 37 6.56 11.44 1.25
C PHE A 37 5.82 11.90 2.52
N LEU A 38 5.73 11.05 3.54
CA LEU A 38 5.08 11.38 4.81
C LEU A 38 5.79 12.52 5.56
N ALA A 39 7.13 12.50 5.57
CA ALA A 39 7.98 13.53 6.18
C ALA A 39 7.75 14.91 5.54
N ARG A 40 7.63 14.97 4.20
CA ARG A 40 7.36 16.21 3.45
C ARG A 40 6.12 16.95 3.93
N TYR A 41 5.13 16.23 4.45
CA TYR A 41 3.88 16.80 4.97
C TYR A 41 3.81 16.89 6.49
N ASN A 42 4.89 16.51 7.20
CA ASN A 42 4.93 16.36 8.65
C ASN A 42 3.81 15.45 9.17
N SER A 43 3.63 14.29 8.54
CA SER A 43 2.60 13.33 8.92
C SER A 43 2.96 12.58 10.20
N PRO A 44 2.00 12.37 11.12
CA PRO A 44 2.15 11.41 12.22
C PRO A 44 2.46 9.97 11.79
N LEU A 45 2.21 9.62 10.51
CA LEU A 45 2.52 8.29 9.97
C LEU A 45 3.98 8.09 9.61
N GLU A 46 4.82 9.14 9.56
CA GLU A 46 6.20 9.01 9.10
C GLU A 46 6.96 7.83 9.74
N PRO A 47 6.91 7.61 11.08
CA PRO A 47 7.61 6.49 11.71
C PRO A 47 7.08 5.10 11.32
N TYR A 48 5.87 5.05 10.76
CA TYR A 48 5.14 3.83 10.41
C TYR A 48 5.20 3.50 8.90
N ALA A 49 6.07 4.19 8.15
CA ALA A 49 6.33 3.84 6.75
C ALA A 49 6.71 2.34 6.57
N PRO A 50 7.55 1.73 7.43
CA PRO A 50 7.82 0.29 7.35
C PRO A 50 6.56 -0.56 7.54
N ASP A 51 5.68 -0.20 8.49
CA ASP A 51 4.43 -0.95 8.73
C ASP A 51 3.48 -0.90 7.52
N ILE A 52 3.40 0.26 6.86
CA ILE A 52 2.59 0.44 5.64
C ILE A 52 3.09 -0.48 4.52
N VAL A 53 4.40 -0.47 4.24
CA VAL A 53 4.98 -1.30 3.16
C VAL A 53 4.88 -2.78 3.51
N ALA A 54 5.18 -3.16 4.76
CA ALA A 54 5.09 -4.54 5.20
C ALA A 54 3.65 -5.08 5.13
N ALA A 55 2.65 -4.27 5.51
CA ALA A 55 1.25 -4.64 5.37
C ALA A 55 0.86 -4.78 3.89
N ALA A 56 1.28 -3.85 3.05
CA ALA A 56 1.02 -3.92 1.61
C ALA A 56 1.58 -5.22 1.00
N ASN A 57 2.82 -5.57 1.32
CA ASN A 57 3.43 -6.82 0.84
C ASN A 57 2.71 -8.06 1.39
N ARG A 58 2.37 -8.10 2.69
CA ARG A 58 1.61 -9.22 3.29
C ARG A 58 0.28 -9.49 2.60
N TYR A 59 -0.38 -8.43 2.16
CA TYR A 59 -1.71 -8.48 1.57
C TYR A 59 -1.71 -8.25 0.06
N ASP A 60 -0.55 -8.35 -0.61
CA ASP A 60 -0.42 -8.19 -2.06
C ASP A 60 -1.12 -6.91 -2.58
N MET A 61 -1.00 -5.82 -1.84
CA MET A 61 -1.56 -4.51 -2.17
C MET A 61 -0.48 -3.59 -2.73
N ASP A 62 -0.87 -2.65 -3.57
CA ASP A 62 0.03 -1.56 -3.97
C ASP A 62 0.39 -0.72 -2.73
N TRP A 63 1.69 -0.70 -2.38
CA TRP A 63 2.22 0.02 -1.21
C TRP A 63 1.94 1.52 -1.21
N ARG A 64 1.62 2.10 -2.38
CA ARG A 64 1.27 3.52 -2.53
C ARG A 64 -0.17 3.82 -2.13
N LEU A 65 -1.03 2.81 -2.07
CA LEU A 65 -2.47 2.99 -1.88
C LEU A 65 -2.81 3.54 -0.50
N LEU A 66 -2.29 2.95 0.58
CA LEU A 66 -2.60 3.38 1.94
C LEU A 66 -2.21 4.84 2.22
N PRO A 67 -0.99 5.31 1.85
CA PRO A 67 -0.62 6.72 1.96
C PRO A 67 -1.53 7.63 1.12
N ALA A 68 -1.91 7.20 -0.09
CA ALA A 68 -2.78 7.98 -0.95
C ALA A 68 -4.20 8.16 -0.39
N ILE A 69 -4.79 7.09 0.15
CA ILE A 69 -6.08 7.18 0.84
C ILE A 69 -5.96 8.07 2.09
N ALA A 70 -4.90 7.92 2.89
CA ALA A 70 -4.70 8.75 4.08
C ALA A 70 -4.55 10.25 3.73
N MET A 71 -3.92 10.58 2.59
CA MET A 71 -3.87 11.96 2.10
C MET A 71 -5.27 12.49 1.81
N GLN A 72 -6.06 11.73 1.05
CA GLN A 72 -7.42 12.08 0.65
C GLN A 72 -8.37 12.25 1.85
N GLU A 73 -8.26 11.37 2.85
CA GLU A 73 -9.23 11.29 3.96
C GLU A 73 -8.88 12.20 5.15
N SER A 74 -7.59 12.38 5.44
CA SER A 74 -7.16 13.05 6.68
C SER A 74 -5.94 13.96 6.53
N THR A 75 -5.52 14.25 5.30
CA THR A 75 -4.26 14.96 5.04
C THR A 75 -3.10 14.25 5.74
N LEU A 76 -3.00 12.93 5.55
CA LEU A 76 -1.98 12.06 6.15
C LEU A 76 -2.01 12.08 7.68
N CYS A 77 -3.14 11.71 8.29
CA CYS A 77 -3.40 11.71 9.73
C CYS A 77 -3.37 13.07 10.44
N LYS A 78 -3.19 14.18 9.73
CA LYS A 78 -3.15 15.51 10.37
C LYS A 78 -4.54 15.97 10.81
N LYS A 79 -5.59 15.45 10.18
CA LYS A 79 -6.99 15.78 10.44
C LYS A 79 -7.76 14.51 10.76
N ILE A 80 -7.65 14.05 12.01
CA ILE A 80 -8.38 12.90 12.52
C ILE A 80 -9.10 13.26 13.82
N ILE A 81 -10.08 12.44 14.20
CA ILE A 81 -10.67 12.50 15.54
C ILE A 81 -9.60 12.10 16.54
N ALA A 82 -9.48 12.86 17.63
CA ALA A 82 -8.46 12.62 18.66
C ALA A 82 -8.50 11.18 19.17
N ASP A 83 -7.29 10.61 19.32
CA ASP A 83 -7.01 9.25 19.78
C ASP A 83 -7.72 8.14 18.98
N SER A 84 -8.11 8.43 17.73
CA SER A 84 -8.76 7.42 16.88
C SER A 84 -7.78 6.54 16.13
N HIS A 85 -6.57 7.04 15.86
CA HIS A 85 -5.61 6.42 14.93
C HIS A 85 -6.21 6.06 13.56
N ASN A 86 -7.34 6.68 13.19
CA ASN A 86 -8.12 6.34 12.00
C ASN A 86 -7.93 7.40 10.92
N CYS A 87 -6.89 7.21 10.11
CA CYS A 87 -6.48 8.17 9.10
C CYS A 87 -7.13 7.99 7.74
N TRP A 88 -7.92 6.92 7.60
CA TRP A 88 -8.55 6.52 6.35
C TRP A 88 -10.06 6.71 6.39
N GLY A 89 -10.61 7.34 7.43
CA GLY A 89 -12.06 7.54 7.57
C GLY A 89 -12.86 6.24 7.72
N TRP A 90 -12.20 5.14 8.08
CA TRP A 90 -12.81 3.81 8.04
C TRP A 90 -13.91 3.67 9.09
N GLY A 91 -15.10 3.20 8.69
CA GLY A 91 -16.18 2.88 9.63
C GLY A 91 -16.67 4.08 10.46
N ILE A 92 -16.70 5.28 9.87
CA ILE A 92 -17.28 6.49 10.47
C ILE A 92 -18.67 6.71 9.84
N TYR A 93 -19.72 6.75 10.67
CA TYR A 93 -21.08 7.00 10.21
C TYR A 93 -21.94 7.63 11.31
N GLY A 94 -22.51 8.81 11.00
CA GLY A 94 -23.27 9.59 11.97
C GLY A 94 -22.44 9.87 13.22
N LYS A 95 -22.84 9.29 14.36
CA LYS A 95 -22.13 9.41 15.64
C LYS A 95 -21.13 8.29 15.90
N LYS A 96 -21.11 7.22 15.09
CA LYS A 96 -20.16 6.12 15.29
C LYS A 96 -18.82 6.50 14.67
N VAL A 97 -17.77 6.30 15.46
CA VAL A 97 -16.38 6.47 15.05
C VAL A 97 -15.64 5.18 15.34
N THR A 98 -15.07 4.56 14.32
CA THR A 98 -14.12 3.47 14.54
C THR A 98 -12.80 4.06 15.01
N LYS A 99 -12.32 3.59 16.15
CA LYS A 99 -11.01 3.94 16.72
C LYS A 99 -10.16 2.68 16.82
N PHE A 100 -8.86 2.84 16.58
CA PHE A 100 -7.86 1.79 16.77
C PHE A 100 -6.98 2.17 17.97
N SER A 101 -6.39 1.15 18.57
CA SER A 101 -5.51 1.29 19.74
C SER A 101 -4.20 1.99 19.37
N ASN A 102 -3.73 1.80 18.14
CA ASN A 102 -2.52 2.41 17.59
C ASN A 102 -2.52 2.38 16.04
N TYR A 103 -1.52 3.05 15.43
CA TYR A 103 -1.38 3.07 13.97
C TYR A 103 -1.07 1.70 13.34
N PRO A 104 -0.17 0.86 13.88
CA PRO A 104 0.08 -0.48 13.34
C PRO A 104 -1.19 -1.35 13.24
N GLU A 105 -2.04 -1.34 14.27
CA GLU A 105 -3.33 -2.05 14.26
C GLU A 105 -4.26 -1.52 13.15
N ALA A 106 -4.33 -0.20 13.00
CA ALA A 106 -5.14 0.44 11.97
C ALA A 106 -4.65 0.06 10.56
N ILE A 107 -3.34 0.18 10.32
CA ILE A 107 -2.68 -0.18 9.06
C ILE A 107 -2.96 -1.63 8.70
N GLU A 108 -2.76 -2.55 9.65
CA GLU A 108 -3.01 -3.98 9.44
C GLU A 108 -4.48 -4.25 9.09
N THR A 109 -5.40 -3.72 9.89
CA THR A 109 -6.84 -3.95 9.73
C THR A 109 -7.36 -3.42 8.41
N ILE A 110 -6.94 -2.20 8.04
CA ILE A 110 -7.42 -1.53 6.83
C ILE A 110 -6.81 -2.17 5.59
N THR A 111 -5.52 -2.48 5.60
CA THR A 111 -4.86 -3.14 4.46
C THR A 111 -5.48 -4.52 4.20
N LYS A 112 -5.67 -5.33 5.26
CA LYS A 112 -6.37 -6.62 5.16
C LYS A 112 -7.78 -6.46 4.60
N THR A 113 -8.50 -5.43 5.03
CA THR A 113 -9.87 -5.20 4.57
C THR A 113 -9.90 -4.76 3.10
N LEU A 114 -8.97 -3.91 2.68
CA LEU A 114 -8.82 -3.52 1.28
C LEU A 114 -8.49 -4.73 0.40
N SER A 115 -7.58 -5.58 0.84
CA SER A 115 -7.28 -6.86 0.20
C SER A 115 -8.53 -7.73 0.03
N THR A 116 -9.18 -8.07 1.13
CA THR A 116 -10.28 -9.05 1.15
C THR A 116 -11.56 -8.55 0.48
N LYS A 117 -11.86 -7.26 0.57
CA LYS A 117 -13.09 -6.70 -0.01
C LYS A 117 -12.92 -6.26 -1.46
N TYR A 118 -11.71 -5.96 -1.90
CA TYR A 118 -11.45 -5.37 -3.20
C TYR A 118 -10.52 -6.24 -4.05
N ARG A 119 -9.27 -6.44 -3.63
CA ARG A 119 -8.29 -7.21 -4.43
C ARG A 119 -8.76 -8.63 -4.72
N ASP A 120 -9.24 -9.36 -3.71
CA ASP A 120 -9.74 -10.73 -3.86
C ASP A 120 -10.99 -10.83 -4.77
N LYS A 121 -11.62 -9.69 -5.08
CA LYS A 121 -12.74 -9.57 -6.02
C LYS A 121 -12.34 -9.02 -7.39
N GLY A 122 -11.03 -8.88 -7.65
CA GLY A 122 -10.47 -8.33 -8.88
C GLY A 122 -10.53 -6.79 -8.97
N LEU A 123 -10.87 -6.10 -7.88
CA LEU A 123 -10.93 -4.64 -7.82
C LEU A 123 -9.56 -4.11 -7.40
N VAL A 124 -8.78 -3.64 -8.36
CA VAL A 124 -7.36 -3.27 -8.14
C VAL A 124 -7.08 -1.80 -8.43
N THR A 125 -7.97 -1.13 -9.16
CA THR A 125 -7.83 0.29 -9.47
C THR A 125 -8.41 1.17 -8.38
N ALA A 126 -7.88 2.38 -8.22
CA ALA A 126 -8.44 3.39 -7.32
C ALA A 126 -9.93 3.66 -7.61
N PHE A 127 -10.33 3.61 -8.89
CA PHE A 127 -11.72 3.80 -9.31
C PHE A 127 -12.65 2.69 -8.82
N GLU A 128 -12.21 1.43 -8.93
CA GLU A 128 -12.99 0.29 -8.44
C GLU A 128 -13.10 0.30 -6.91
N ILE A 129 -12.03 0.70 -6.22
CA ILE A 129 -12.04 0.88 -4.78
C ILE A 129 -13.01 2.02 -4.40
N ALA A 130 -12.95 3.15 -5.10
CA ALA A 130 -13.79 4.31 -4.84
C ALA A 130 -15.29 3.98 -4.90
N LYS A 131 -15.72 3.10 -5.81
CA LYS A 131 -17.13 2.71 -5.95
C LYS A 131 -17.74 2.12 -4.67
N LEU A 132 -16.94 1.45 -3.82
CA LEU A 132 -17.42 0.91 -2.55
C LEU A 132 -16.95 1.75 -1.35
N TYR A 133 -15.78 2.37 -1.45
CA TYR A 133 -15.17 3.13 -0.37
C TYR A 133 -15.80 4.53 -0.23
N ASN A 134 -16.09 5.20 -1.35
CA ASN A 134 -16.70 6.53 -1.40
C ASN A 134 -17.66 6.68 -2.61
N PRO A 135 -18.79 5.95 -2.62
CA PRO A 135 -19.71 5.93 -3.77
C PRO A 135 -20.26 7.32 -4.11
N SER A 136 -20.50 8.16 -3.10
CA SER A 136 -21.05 9.52 -3.26
C SER A 136 -20.12 10.48 -3.99
N ASN A 137 -18.82 10.20 -4.06
CA ASN A 137 -17.83 11.04 -4.72
C ASN A 137 -16.77 10.21 -5.47
N THR A 138 -17.22 9.16 -6.15
CA THR A 138 -16.37 8.12 -6.76
C THR A 138 -15.25 8.70 -7.63
N ASN A 139 -15.59 9.57 -8.59
CA ASN A 139 -14.62 10.06 -9.58
C ASN A 139 -13.52 10.92 -8.93
N ASN A 140 -13.92 11.98 -8.21
CA ASN A 140 -12.94 12.89 -7.60
C ASN A 140 -12.07 12.16 -6.56
N TRP A 141 -12.64 11.23 -5.80
CA TRP A 141 -11.87 10.43 -4.85
C TRP A 141 -10.82 9.58 -5.57
N ALA A 142 -11.23 8.87 -6.63
CA ALA A 142 -10.33 8.01 -7.40
C ALA A 142 -9.23 8.81 -8.10
N GLU A 143 -9.56 9.98 -8.66
CA GLU A 143 -8.61 10.89 -9.29
C GLU A 143 -7.57 11.40 -8.28
N ASN A 144 -8.01 11.85 -7.10
CA ASN A 144 -7.10 12.33 -6.05
C ASN A 144 -6.19 11.22 -5.53
N VAL A 145 -6.72 10.02 -5.26
CA VAL A 145 -5.91 8.87 -4.82
C VAL A 145 -4.90 8.49 -5.90
N THR A 146 -5.31 8.42 -7.16
CA THR A 146 -4.41 8.13 -8.29
C THR A 146 -3.33 9.20 -8.42
N PHE A 147 -3.68 10.48 -8.30
CA PHE A 147 -2.74 11.59 -8.33
C PHE A 147 -1.68 11.45 -7.23
N VAL A 148 -2.09 11.13 -6.00
CA VAL A 148 -1.16 10.96 -4.88
C VAL A 148 -0.29 9.71 -5.05
N MET A 149 -0.84 8.60 -5.53
CA MET A 149 -0.05 7.40 -5.87
C MET A 149 1.06 7.73 -6.88
N ASN A 150 0.79 8.63 -7.83
CA ASN A 150 1.79 9.08 -8.81
C ASN A 150 2.88 10.01 -8.24
N GLN A 151 2.72 10.53 -7.02
CA GLN A 151 3.73 11.32 -6.32
C GLN A 151 4.70 10.46 -5.47
N LEU A 152 4.36 9.18 -5.25
CA LEU A 152 5.18 8.21 -4.51
C LEU A 152 6.12 7.51 -5.51
N LYS A 153 7.26 8.13 -5.77
CA LYS A 153 8.29 7.68 -6.72
C LYS A 153 9.68 7.89 -6.16
#